data_AF-A0A1U7Y0N1-F1
#
_entry.id   AF-A0A1U7Y0N1-F1
#
_cell.length_a   1.000
_cell.length_b   1.000
_cell.length_c   1.000
_cell.angle_alpha   90.00
_cell.angle_beta   90.00
_cell.angle_gamma   90.00
#
_symmetry.space_group_name_H-M   'P 1'
#
loop_
_entity.id
_entity.type
_entity.pdbx_description
1 polymer ?
#
loop_
_entity_poly.entity_id
_entity_poly.type
_entity_poly.pdbx_seq_one_letter_code
_entity_poly.pdbx_strand_id
1 'polypeptide(L)'
;MGVGISVLIGLKAATLFLLFATFKNYGYTLLSIPCLYASLVSFLVALAANPSINLPILLGKNSDGSFPIWSLIMFSPYLYFVRGFSALRRLESGEPPYSEIFEGLYVGGWPSEIKKLPPGNPAIIDCTCELPRMLEFTGNHAFLCIPTWDTRSPQPSDIEVAVKWACRKRAQNIPVFIHCAYGHGRSVAVMCALLVALGLAEDWKNAEKLIKEKRPYIRMNALHRKALEEWSKDRLSSPKRNEVGVSSVILSSANDRS
;
A
#
# COMPACT_ATOMS: atom_id res chain seq x y z
N MET A 1 -12.77 -11.64 14.59
CA MET A 1 -11.91 -11.54 13.39
C MET A 1 -12.67 -10.72 12.36
N GLY A 2 -12.11 -9.60 11.88
CA GLY A 2 -12.78 -8.81 10.85
C GLY A 2 -12.95 -9.63 9.58
N VAL A 3 -14.11 -9.54 8.95
CA VAL A 3 -14.40 -10.19 7.67
C VAL A 3 -13.44 -9.61 6.62
N GLY A 4 -12.47 -10.39 6.16
CA GLY A 4 -11.48 -9.94 5.18
C GLY A 4 -12.11 -9.72 3.80
N ILE A 5 -11.39 -9.01 2.91
CA ILE A 5 -11.89 -8.69 1.56
C ILE A 5 -12.36 -9.93 0.80
N SER A 6 -11.69 -11.07 0.97
CA SER A 6 -12.05 -12.33 0.31
C SER A 6 -13.45 -12.80 0.68
N VAL A 7 -13.86 -12.65 1.94
CA VAL A 7 -15.20 -13.08 2.39
C VAL A 7 -16.27 -12.07 1.96
N LEU A 8 -15.99 -10.77 2.07
CA LEU A 8 -16.92 -9.72 1.62
C LEU A 8 -17.22 -9.84 0.12
N ILE A 9 -16.17 -10.01 -0.69
CA ILE A 9 -16.30 -10.16 -2.14
C ILE A 9 -16.90 -11.53 -2.51
N GLY A 10 -16.61 -12.58 -1.73
CA GLY A 10 -17.25 -13.89 -1.89
C GLY A 10 -18.76 -13.85 -1.65
N LEU A 11 -19.21 -13.15 -0.60
CA LEU A 11 -20.63 -12.94 -0.34
C LEU A 11 -21.30 -12.12 -1.45
N LYS A 12 -20.65 -11.05 -1.91
CA LYS A 12 -21.09 -10.29 -3.09
C LYS A 12 -21.26 -11.19 -4.31
N ALA A 13 -20.31 -12.09 -4.57
CA ALA A 13 -20.38 -13.03 -5.68
C ALA A 13 -21.61 -13.94 -5.56
N ALA A 14 -21.84 -14.53 -4.38
CA ALA A 14 -23.00 -15.38 -4.13
C ALA A 14 -24.33 -14.63 -4.33
N THR A 15 -24.45 -13.40 -3.82
CA THR A 15 -25.66 -12.57 -4.01
C THR A 15 -25.91 -12.24 -5.48
N LEU A 16 -24.87 -11.88 -6.24
CA LEU A 16 -24.99 -11.60 -7.67
C LEU A 16 -25.36 -12.85 -8.47
N PHE A 17 -24.87 -14.02 -8.07
CA PHE A 17 -25.26 -15.30 -8.68
C PHE A 17 -26.73 -15.63 -8.44
N LEU A 18 -27.23 -15.42 -7.22
CA LEU A 18 -28.65 -15.60 -6.89
C LEU A 18 -29.54 -14.64 -7.69
N LEU A 19 -29.10 -13.38 -7.85
CA LEU A 19 -29.79 -12.38 -8.67
C LEU A 19 -29.85 -12.82 -10.14
N PHE A 20 -28.72 -13.34 -10.67
CA PHE A 20 -28.67 -13.93 -12.01
C PHE A 20 -29.67 -15.08 -12.16
N ALA A 21 -29.69 -16.04 -11.23
CA ALA A 21 -30.59 -17.19 -11.28
C ALA A 21 -32.06 -16.73 -11.26
N THR A 22 -32.37 -15.74 -10.42
CA THR A 22 -33.71 -15.16 -10.30
C THR A 22 -34.14 -14.49 -11.62
N PHE A 23 -33.33 -13.58 -12.17
CA PHE A 23 -33.65 -12.91 -13.44
C PHE A 23 -33.79 -13.88 -14.60
N LYS A 24 -32.95 -14.92 -14.65
CA LYS A 24 -33.05 -15.97 -15.66
C LYS A 24 -34.36 -16.76 -15.54
N ASN A 25 -34.79 -17.09 -14.32
CA ASN A 25 -36.04 -17.80 -14.08
C ASN A 25 -37.29 -16.98 -14.47
N TYR A 26 -37.25 -15.65 -14.31
CA TYR A 26 -38.31 -14.74 -14.75
C TYR A 26 -38.26 -14.39 -16.26
N GLY A 27 -37.33 -14.98 -17.03
CA GLY A 27 -37.22 -14.76 -18.49
C GLY A 27 -36.41 -13.52 -18.90
N TYR A 28 -35.80 -12.79 -17.96
CA TYR A 28 -34.96 -11.61 -18.24
C TYR A 28 -33.51 -11.99 -18.59
N THR A 29 -33.32 -12.83 -19.61
CA THR A 29 -32.02 -13.41 -19.96
C THR A 29 -30.94 -12.35 -20.23
N LEU A 30 -31.25 -11.30 -20.98
CA LEU A 30 -30.27 -10.25 -21.31
C LEU A 30 -29.81 -9.47 -20.07
N LEU A 31 -30.73 -9.16 -19.14
CA LEU A 31 -30.42 -8.44 -17.90
C LEU A 31 -29.63 -9.32 -16.90
N SER A 32 -29.74 -10.64 -17.03
CA SER A 32 -29.04 -11.60 -16.16
C SER A 32 -27.53 -11.69 -16.47
N ILE A 33 -27.10 -11.43 -17.71
CA ILE A 33 -25.69 -11.60 -18.15
C ILE A 33 -24.72 -10.73 -17.35
N PRO A 34 -24.94 -9.41 -17.16
CA PRO A 34 -24.06 -8.58 -16.33
C PRO A 34 -23.95 -9.07 -14.87
N CYS A 35 -25.02 -9.64 -14.31
CA CYS A 35 -25.02 -10.18 -12.95
C CYS A 35 -24.12 -11.42 -12.86
N LEU A 36 -24.22 -12.33 -13.84
CA LEU A 36 -23.34 -13.50 -13.92
C LEU A 36 -21.87 -13.08 -14.11
N TYR A 37 -21.61 -12.14 -15.02
CA TYR A 37 -20.26 -11.62 -15.24
C TYR A 37 -19.65 -11.02 -13.96
N ALA A 38 -20.37 -10.12 -13.30
CA ALA A 38 -19.92 -9.52 -12.05
C ALA A 38 -19.74 -10.54 -10.91
N SER A 39 -20.57 -11.59 -10.88
CA SER A 39 -20.45 -12.71 -9.95
C SER A 39 -19.17 -13.49 -10.17
N LEU A 40 -18.89 -13.94 -11.40
CA LEU A 40 -17.70 -14.73 -11.74
C LEU A 40 -16.41 -13.95 -11.46
N VAL A 41 -16.38 -12.68 -11.84
CA VAL A 41 -15.24 -11.79 -11.54
C VAL A 41 -15.05 -11.62 -10.04
N SER A 42 -16.14 -11.40 -9.28
CA SER A 42 -16.05 -11.26 -7.82
C SER A 42 -15.56 -12.57 -7.18
N PHE A 43 -16.03 -13.73 -7.63
CA PHE A 43 -15.57 -15.02 -7.14
C PHE A 43 -14.07 -15.23 -7.38
N LEU A 44 -13.58 -14.92 -8.59
CA LEU A 44 -12.16 -15.00 -8.93
C LEU A 44 -11.31 -14.08 -8.02
N VAL A 45 -11.76 -12.84 -7.81
CA VAL A 45 -11.09 -11.89 -6.91
C VAL A 45 -11.11 -12.38 -5.46
N ALA A 46 -12.22 -12.96 -5.00
CA ALA A 46 -12.33 -13.52 -3.65
C ALA A 46 -11.34 -14.66 -3.42
N LEU A 47 -11.15 -15.54 -4.41
CA LEU A 47 -10.14 -16.60 -4.40
C LEU A 47 -8.73 -16.02 -4.38
N ALA A 48 -8.40 -15.12 -5.30
CA ALA A 48 -7.06 -14.53 -5.38
C ALA A 48 -6.69 -13.71 -4.13
N ALA A 49 -7.68 -13.09 -3.49
CA ALA A 49 -7.49 -12.36 -2.25
C ALA A 49 -7.52 -13.24 -0.99
N ASN A 50 -7.76 -14.55 -1.09
CA ASN A 50 -7.69 -15.49 0.03
C ASN A 50 -6.27 -15.47 0.64
N PRO A 51 -6.10 -15.54 1.98
CA PRO A 51 -4.76 -15.45 2.57
C PRO A 51 -3.82 -16.59 2.14
N SER A 52 -4.38 -17.74 1.76
CA SER A 52 -3.59 -18.91 1.31
C SER A 52 -3.08 -18.77 -0.13
N ILE A 53 -3.75 -17.96 -0.96
CA ILE A 53 -3.38 -17.74 -2.37
C ILE A 53 -2.63 -16.41 -2.52
N ASN A 54 -3.21 -15.33 -1.98
CA ASN A 54 -2.64 -13.98 -1.92
C ASN A 54 -1.94 -13.54 -3.22
N LEU A 55 -2.71 -13.45 -4.31
CA LEU A 55 -2.20 -13.11 -5.65
C LEU A 55 -2.63 -11.69 -6.08
N PRO A 56 -2.00 -10.61 -5.57
CA PRO A 56 -2.39 -9.23 -5.88
C PRO A 56 -2.09 -8.81 -7.33
N ILE A 57 -1.23 -9.55 -8.01
CA ILE A 57 -0.86 -9.33 -9.43
C ILE A 57 -2.02 -9.68 -10.39
N LEU A 58 -3.05 -10.40 -9.93
CA LEU A 58 -4.19 -10.83 -10.74
C LEU A 58 -4.80 -9.68 -11.57
N LEU A 59 -4.94 -8.49 -10.97
CA LEU A 59 -5.56 -7.35 -11.63
C LEU A 59 -4.65 -6.70 -12.68
N GLY A 60 -3.42 -7.18 -12.89
CA GLY A 60 -2.51 -6.71 -13.93
C GLY A 60 -2.10 -5.25 -13.78
N LYS A 61 -2.09 -4.71 -12.56
CA LYS A 61 -1.69 -3.32 -12.31
C LYS A 61 -0.20 -3.15 -12.61
N ASN A 62 0.11 -2.19 -13.48
CA ASN A 62 1.47 -1.88 -13.90
C ASN A 62 2.28 -1.25 -12.75
N SER A 63 3.60 -1.25 -12.89
CA SER A 63 4.53 -0.61 -11.93
C SER A 63 4.33 0.90 -11.80
N ASP A 64 3.80 1.54 -12.85
CA ASP A 64 3.44 2.96 -12.87
C ASP A 64 2.07 3.25 -12.24
N GLY A 65 1.35 2.21 -11.80
CA GLY A 65 0.03 2.29 -11.18
C GLY A 65 -1.16 2.32 -12.16
N SER A 66 -0.91 2.25 -13.47
CA SER A 66 -1.94 2.17 -14.49
C SER A 66 -2.52 0.75 -14.62
N PHE A 67 -3.72 0.64 -15.21
CA PHE A 67 -4.29 -0.65 -15.59
C PHE A 67 -4.28 -0.79 -17.12
N PRO A 68 -3.85 -1.94 -17.66
CA PRO A 68 -3.98 -2.23 -19.07
C PRO A 68 -5.46 -2.40 -19.46
N ILE A 69 -5.79 -2.15 -20.72
CA ILE A 69 -7.17 -2.16 -21.24
C ILE A 69 -7.85 -3.51 -20.99
N TRP A 70 -7.15 -4.63 -21.18
CA TRP A 70 -7.70 -5.97 -20.93
C TRP A 70 -8.16 -6.13 -19.47
N SER A 71 -7.42 -5.57 -18.50
CA SER A 71 -7.76 -5.64 -17.08
C SER A 71 -8.96 -4.76 -16.77
N LEU A 72 -9.01 -3.55 -17.34
CA LEU A 72 -10.14 -2.66 -17.20
C LEU A 72 -11.43 -3.27 -17.74
N ILE A 73 -11.37 -4.04 -18.84
CA ILE A 73 -12.52 -4.74 -19.39
C ILE A 73 -12.90 -5.91 -18.47
N MET A 74 -11.96 -6.84 -18.22
CA MET A 74 -12.21 -8.11 -17.52
C MET A 74 -12.53 -7.97 -16.03
N PHE A 75 -11.96 -6.97 -15.36
CA PHE A 75 -12.19 -6.72 -13.93
C PHE A 75 -13.07 -5.48 -13.68
N SER A 76 -13.69 -4.94 -14.74
CA SER A 76 -14.54 -3.73 -14.66
C SER A 76 -15.54 -3.77 -13.49
N PRO A 77 -16.30 -4.87 -13.24
CA PRO A 77 -17.32 -4.86 -12.19
C PRO A 77 -16.72 -4.78 -10.78
N TYR A 78 -15.48 -5.22 -10.61
CA TYR A 78 -14.76 -5.12 -9.34
C TYR A 78 -14.06 -3.76 -9.20
N LEU A 79 -13.33 -3.31 -10.21
CA LEU A 79 -12.58 -2.07 -10.18
C LEU A 79 -13.50 -0.85 -9.98
N TYR A 80 -14.61 -0.78 -10.71
CA TYR A 80 -15.58 0.31 -10.52
C TYR A 80 -16.28 0.24 -9.17
N PHE A 81 -16.61 -0.97 -8.71
CA PHE A 81 -17.20 -1.17 -7.39
C PHE A 81 -16.29 -0.64 -6.28
N VAL A 82 -15.00 -1.00 -6.29
CA VAL A 82 -14.06 -0.55 -5.24
C VAL A 82 -13.84 0.96 -5.31
N ARG A 83 -13.77 1.55 -6.52
CA ARG A 83 -13.67 3.01 -6.67
C ARG A 83 -14.89 3.73 -6.09
N GLY A 84 -16.09 3.28 -6.45
CA GLY A 84 -17.34 3.84 -5.94
C GLY A 84 -17.47 3.68 -4.42
N PHE A 85 -17.17 2.49 -3.91
CA PHE A 85 -17.18 2.22 -2.47
C PHE A 85 -16.14 3.04 -1.70
N SER A 86 -14.95 3.23 -2.27
CA SER A 86 -13.91 4.10 -1.71
C SER A 86 -14.34 5.56 -1.67
N ALA A 87 -14.95 6.07 -2.75
CA ALA A 87 -15.48 7.42 -2.80
C ALA A 87 -16.62 7.64 -1.78
N LEU A 88 -17.60 6.73 -1.73
CA LEU A 88 -18.73 6.81 -0.80
C LEU A 88 -18.26 6.81 0.65
N ARG A 89 -17.42 5.83 1.02
CA ARG A 89 -16.91 5.73 2.39
C ARG A 89 -16.06 6.94 2.79
N ARG A 90 -15.40 7.61 1.85
CA ARG A 90 -14.65 8.85 2.12
C ARG A 90 -15.56 10.02 2.39
N LEU A 91 -16.65 10.16 1.63
CA LEU A 91 -17.66 11.19 1.86
C LEU A 91 -18.26 11.07 3.27
N GLU A 92 -18.45 9.83 3.75
CA GLU A 92 -18.95 9.57 5.09
C GLU A 92 -17.90 9.77 6.20
N SER A 93 -16.62 9.46 5.95
CA SER A 93 -15.58 9.46 7.00
C SER A 93 -15.13 10.84 7.50
N GLY A 94 -15.15 11.86 6.62
CA GLY A 94 -14.58 13.18 6.93
C GLY A 94 -13.07 13.19 7.24
N GLU A 95 -12.36 12.07 7.07
CA GLU A 95 -10.94 11.95 7.43
C GLU A 95 -10.05 12.78 6.48
N PRO A 96 -8.95 13.38 7.00
CA PRO A 96 -8.01 14.08 6.14
C PRO A 96 -7.39 13.10 5.11
N PRO A 97 -7.19 13.55 3.85
CA PRO A 97 -6.72 12.68 2.77
C PRO A 97 -5.36 12.05 3.08
N TYR A 98 -4.50 12.80 3.79
CA TYR A 98 -3.21 12.39 4.30
C TYR A 98 -2.92 13.08 5.65
N SER A 99 -1.92 12.57 6.35
CA SER A 99 -1.38 13.12 7.58
C SER A 99 0.15 13.14 7.47
N GLU A 100 0.77 14.25 7.85
CA GLU A 100 2.22 14.32 8.00
C GLU A 100 2.62 13.64 9.32
N ILE A 101 3.47 12.62 9.21
CA ILE A 101 3.93 11.84 10.36
C ILE A 101 5.24 12.42 10.90
N PHE A 102 6.13 12.76 9.98
CA PHE A 102 7.39 13.44 10.22
C PHE A 102 7.65 14.38 9.04
N GLU A 103 8.55 15.35 9.18
CA GLU A 103 8.85 16.34 8.13
C GLU A 103 9.08 15.68 6.76
N GLY A 104 8.17 15.93 5.82
CA GLY A 104 8.24 15.38 4.46
C GLY A 104 7.92 13.87 4.33
N LEU A 105 7.33 13.25 5.37
CA LEU A 105 6.82 11.87 5.37
C LEU A 105 5.31 11.86 5.63
N TYR A 106 4.56 11.43 4.62
CA TYR A 106 3.11 11.48 4.63
C TYR A 106 2.49 10.10 4.49
N VAL A 107 1.43 9.83 5.26
CA VAL A 107 0.59 8.64 5.12
C VAL A 107 -0.84 9.06 4.84
N GLY A 108 -1.50 8.38 3.91
CA GLY A 108 -2.88 8.69 3.60
C GLY A 108 -3.63 7.61 2.84
N GLY A 109 -4.84 7.96 2.45
CA GLY A 109 -5.60 7.17 1.51
C GLY A 109 -5.32 7.59 0.07
N TRP A 110 -5.75 6.75 -0.87
CA TRP A 110 -5.72 6.99 -2.31
C TRP A 110 -6.13 8.42 -2.69
N PRO A 111 -5.22 9.19 -3.31
CA PRO A 111 -5.50 10.57 -3.72
C PRO A 111 -6.32 10.53 -5.01
N SER A 112 -7.64 10.74 -4.89
CA SER A 112 -8.51 10.76 -6.07
C SER A 112 -8.33 11.99 -6.96
N GLU A 113 -7.63 13.01 -6.47
CA GLU A 113 -7.44 14.33 -7.10
C GLU A 113 -6.09 14.92 -6.66
N ILE A 114 -5.47 15.80 -7.46
CA ILE A 114 -4.21 16.50 -7.10
C ILE A 114 -4.30 17.22 -5.75
N LYS A 115 -5.43 17.86 -5.43
CA LYS A 115 -5.61 18.60 -4.17
C LYS A 115 -5.48 17.72 -2.92
N LYS A 116 -5.59 16.40 -3.08
CA LYS A 116 -5.47 15.39 -2.03
C LYS A 116 -4.05 14.83 -1.93
N LEU A 117 -3.07 15.38 -2.67
CA LEU A 117 -1.66 15.08 -2.50
C LEU A 117 -1.01 16.01 -1.47
N PRO A 118 0.00 15.51 -0.74
CA PRO A 118 0.89 16.35 0.05
C PRO A 118 1.63 17.40 -0.78
N PRO A 119 2.05 18.52 -0.16
CA PRO A 119 2.84 19.55 -0.83
C PRO A 119 4.25 19.05 -1.20
N GLY A 120 4.93 19.79 -2.08
CA GLY A 120 6.35 19.56 -2.36
C GLY A 120 6.67 18.45 -3.37
N ASN A 121 5.73 18.11 -4.27
CA ASN A 121 5.90 17.09 -5.32
C ASN A 121 6.41 15.74 -4.77
N PRO A 122 5.62 15.06 -3.92
CA PRO A 122 6.08 13.89 -3.20
C PRO A 122 6.34 12.69 -4.14
N ALA A 123 7.33 11.89 -3.79
CA ALA A 123 7.50 10.54 -4.31
C ALA A 123 6.40 9.63 -3.73
N ILE A 124 5.62 8.99 -4.59
CA ILE A 124 4.39 8.27 -4.22
C ILE A 124 4.67 6.76 -4.15
N ILE A 125 4.29 6.14 -3.03
CA ILE A 125 4.24 4.69 -2.85
C ILE A 125 2.78 4.27 -2.74
N ASP A 126 2.31 3.52 -3.72
CA ASP A 126 0.95 3.01 -3.81
C ASP A 126 0.89 1.56 -3.34
N CYS A 127 0.25 1.33 -2.19
CA CYS A 127 0.11 0.00 -1.61
C CYS A 127 -1.19 -0.72 -2.03
N THR A 128 -1.81 -0.32 -3.15
CA THR A 128 -3.06 -0.91 -3.65
C THR A 128 -2.83 -1.73 -4.91
N CYS A 129 -3.50 -2.87 -5.03
CA CYS A 129 -3.60 -3.57 -6.32
C CYS A 129 -4.86 -3.17 -7.10
N GLU A 130 -5.83 -2.54 -6.43
CA GLU A 130 -7.20 -2.36 -6.90
C GLU A 130 -7.56 -0.92 -7.32
N LEU A 131 -6.82 0.10 -6.86
CA LEU A 131 -7.07 1.49 -7.20
C LEU A 131 -6.04 1.98 -8.23
N PRO A 132 -6.44 2.73 -9.28
CA PRO A 132 -5.51 3.20 -10.31
C PRO A 132 -4.71 4.41 -9.83
N ARG A 133 -3.53 4.63 -10.40
CA ARG A 133 -2.92 5.97 -10.40
C ARG A 133 -3.79 6.93 -11.22
N MET A 134 -3.98 8.16 -10.74
CA MET A 134 -4.63 9.19 -11.54
C MET A 134 -3.69 9.73 -12.62
N LEU A 135 -4.23 9.93 -13.83
CA LEU A 135 -3.47 10.41 -15.00
C LEU A 135 -2.81 11.77 -14.75
N GLU A 136 -3.44 12.61 -13.93
CA GLU A 136 -2.93 13.91 -13.48
C GLU A 136 -1.56 13.81 -12.77
N PHE A 137 -1.22 12.64 -12.23
CA PHE A 137 0.06 12.43 -11.55
C PHE A 137 1.16 11.95 -12.49
N THR A 138 0.82 11.51 -13.71
CA THR A 138 1.76 10.93 -14.67
C THR A 138 2.80 11.97 -15.11
N GLY A 139 4.08 11.58 -15.10
CA GLY A 139 5.21 12.44 -15.49
C GLY A 139 5.74 13.37 -14.40
N ASN A 140 4.91 13.83 -13.47
CA ASN A 140 5.32 14.83 -12.48
C ASN A 140 5.85 14.25 -11.16
N HIS A 141 5.43 13.04 -10.79
CA HIS A 141 5.76 12.42 -9.51
C HIS A 141 6.49 11.08 -9.72
N ALA A 142 7.56 10.86 -8.96
CA ALA A 142 8.17 9.53 -8.85
C ALA A 142 7.15 8.57 -8.22
N PHE A 143 7.01 7.37 -8.77
CA PHE A 143 5.94 6.45 -8.40
C PHE A 143 6.48 5.03 -8.21
N LEU A 144 6.06 4.36 -7.14
CA LEU A 144 6.33 2.96 -6.87
C LEU A 144 5.04 2.25 -6.46
N CYS A 145 4.67 1.21 -7.21
CA CYS A 145 3.52 0.36 -6.90
C CYS A 145 3.97 -0.87 -6.08
N ILE A 146 3.34 -1.08 -4.93
CA ILE A 146 3.45 -2.27 -4.07
C ILE A 146 2.06 -2.92 -4.02
N PRO A 147 1.68 -3.71 -5.04
CA PRO A 147 0.32 -4.19 -5.18
C PRO A 147 -0.04 -5.12 -4.02
N THR A 148 -1.00 -4.69 -3.20
CA THR A 148 -1.46 -5.44 -2.02
C THR A 148 -2.97 -5.38 -1.92
N TRP A 149 -3.62 -6.54 -1.77
CA TRP A 149 -5.06 -6.64 -1.53
C TRP A 149 -5.48 -5.90 -0.27
N ASP A 150 -6.69 -5.30 -0.28
CA ASP A 150 -7.24 -4.75 0.95
C ASP A 150 -7.36 -5.81 2.05
N THR A 151 -7.18 -5.41 3.31
CA THR A 151 -7.08 -6.30 4.48
C THR A 151 -5.89 -7.30 4.48
N ARG A 152 -5.05 -7.35 3.43
CA ARG A 152 -3.78 -8.09 3.41
C ARG A 152 -2.60 -7.17 3.71
N SER A 153 -1.44 -7.77 3.94
CA SER A 153 -0.19 -7.06 4.17
C SER A 153 0.72 -7.12 2.96
N PRO A 154 1.47 -6.05 2.65
CA PRO A 154 2.67 -6.16 1.82
C PRO A 154 3.62 -7.20 2.42
N GLN A 155 4.34 -7.93 1.57
CA GLN A 155 5.30 -8.92 2.05
C GLN A 155 6.55 -8.23 2.63
N PRO A 156 7.29 -8.87 3.56
CA PRO A 156 8.51 -8.29 4.13
C PRO A 156 9.52 -7.81 3.07
N SER A 157 9.69 -8.56 1.98
CA SER A 157 10.54 -8.17 0.85
C SER A 157 10.04 -6.91 0.14
N ASP A 158 8.73 -6.79 -0.07
CA ASP A 158 8.12 -5.62 -0.72
C ASP A 158 8.20 -4.38 0.18
N ILE A 159 8.04 -4.57 1.49
CA ILE A 159 8.28 -3.53 2.50
C ILE A 159 9.72 -3.02 2.38
N GLU A 160 10.70 -3.93 2.33
CA GLU A 160 12.11 -3.53 2.22
C GLU A 160 12.42 -2.82 0.88
N VAL A 161 11.84 -3.26 -0.24
CA VAL A 161 11.94 -2.56 -1.52
C VAL A 161 11.39 -1.14 -1.43
N ALA A 162 10.19 -0.99 -0.86
CA ALA A 162 9.54 0.31 -0.68
C ALA A 162 10.35 1.23 0.24
N VAL A 163 10.85 0.70 1.35
CA VAL A 163 11.69 1.43 2.32
C VAL A 163 12.99 1.90 1.68
N LYS A 164 13.75 1.00 1.02
CA LYS A 164 15.00 1.38 0.32
C LYS A 164 14.75 2.46 -0.72
N TRP A 165 13.65 2.34 -1.47
CA TRP A 165 13.28 3.35 -2.46
C TRP A 165 12.92 4.69 -1.81
N ALA A 166 12.12 4.69 -0.75
CA ALA A 166 11.77 5.89 0.01
C ALA A 166 13.00 6.57 0.62
N CYS A 167 13.91 5.82 1.24
CA CYS A 167 15.15 6.36 1.80
C CYS A 167 15.98 7.09 0.74
N ARG A 168 16.11 6.53 -0.48
CA ARG A 168 16.79 7.20 -1.60
C ARG A 168 16.12 8.52 -1.98
N LYS A 169 14.79 8.58 -1.96
CA LYS A 169 14.04 9.82 -2.25
C LYS A 169 14.21 10.86 -1.15
N ARG A 170 14.20 10.43 0.12
CA ARG A 170 14.48 11.31 1.26
C ARG A 170 15.89 11.88 1.24
N ALA A 171 16.89 11.09 0.83
CA ALA A 171 18.26 11.59 0.64
C ALA A 171 18.38 12.67 -0.46
N GLN A 172 17.40 12.76 -1.36
CA GLN A 172 17.29 13.80 -2.38
C GLN A 172 16.43 15.00 -1.91
N ASN A 173 16.07 15.06 -0.64
CA ASN A 173 15.11 16.02 -0.07
C ASN A 173 13.72 15.99 -0.72
N ILE A 174 13.36 14.89 -1.37
CA ILE A 174 12.04 14.71 -1.98
C ILE A 174 11.09 14.18 -0.89
N PRO A 175 9.94 14.82 -0.64
CA PRO A 175 8.92 14.29 0.26
C PRO A 175 8.44 12.90 -0.18
N VAL A 176 8.03 12.05 0.76
CA VAL A 176 7.50 10.71 0.45
C VAL A 176 6.05 10.61 0.93
N PHE A 177 5.17 10.17 0.04
CA PHE A 177 3.78 9.91 0.33
C PHE A 177 3.46 8.43 0.15
N ILE A 178 3.00 7.77 1.21
CA ILE A 178 2.64 6.35 1.19
C ILE A 178 1.12 6.23 1.39
N HIS A 179 0.44 5.62 0.41
CA HIS A 179 -1.01 5.48 0.48
C HIS A 179 -1.50 4.06 0.24
N CYS A 180 -2.70 3.78 0.76
CA CYS A 180 -3.50 2.61 0.39
C CYS A 180 -4.92 3.07 0.03
N ALA A 181 -5.98 2.28 0.26
CA ALA A 181 -7.34 2.78 -0.01
C ALA A 181 -7.74 3.94 0.93
N TYR A 182 -7.55 3.77 2.24
CA TYR A 182 -7.98 4.74 3.28
C TYR A 182 -6.86 5.23 4.21
N GLY A 183 -5.64 4.70 4.05
CA GLY A 183 -4.51 5.09 4.90
C GLY A 183 -4.54 4.49 6.30
N HIS A 184 -5.09 3.28 6.46
CA HIS A 184 -5.28 2.68 7.79
C HIS A 184 -4.39 1.46 8.06
N GLY A 185 -3.99 0.71 7.03
CA GLY A 185 -3.34 -0.60 7.22
C GLY A 185 -2.07 -0.75 6.39
N ARG A 186 -2.24 -1.08 5.11
CA ARG A 186 -1.13 -1.39 4.18
C ARG A 186 -0.05 -0.30 4.13
N SER A 187 -0.47 0.95 3.93
CA SER A 187 0.46 2.09 3.90
C SER A 187 1.08 2.41 5.26
N VAL A 188 0.33 2.18 6.34
CA VAL A 188 0.84 2.37 7.71
C VAL A 188 1.94 1.36 7.99
N ALA A 189 1.79 0.10 7.56
CA ALA A 189 2.83 -0.91 7.72
C ALA A 189 4.14 -0.49 7.04
N VAL A 190 4.07 -0.02 5.79
CA VAL A 190 5.27 0.48 5.08
C VAL A 190 5.84 1.73 5.76
N MET A 191 5.01 2.66 6.25
CA MET A 191 5.50 3.84 6.98
C MET A 191 6.16 3.46 8.31
N CYS A 192 5.64 2.49 9.07
CA CYS A 192 6.29 2.00 10.28
C CYS A 192 7.71 1.54 9.98
N ALA A 193 7.87 0.72 8.94
CA ALA A 193 9.17 0.23 8.50
C ALA A 193 10.10 1.37 8.03
N LEU A 194 9.55 2.37 7.34
CA LEU A 194 10.32 3.53 6.89
C LEU A 194 10.83 4.38 8.06
N LEU A 195 10.00 4.65 9.06
CA LEU A 195 10.41 5.41 10.25
C LEU A 195 11.55 4.72 10.99
N VAL A 196 11.46 3.41 11.16
CA VAL A 196 12.54 2.61 11.75
C VAL A 196 13.80 2.68 10.90
N ALA A 197 13.67 2.55 9.58
CA ALA A 197 14.81 2.60 8.68
C ALA A 197 15.54 3.94 8.63
N LEU A 198 14.83 5.03 8.92
CA LEU A 198 15.38 6.38 9.01
C LEU A 198 15.89 6.72 10.43
N GLY A 199 15.79 5.79 11.39
CA GLY A 199 16.17 6.03 12.79
C GLY A 199 15.22 6.96 13.55
N LEU A 200 14.02 7.20 13.02
CA LEU A 200 12.99 8.06 13.64
C LEU A 200 12.13 7.30 14.65
N ALA A 201 12.22 5.98 14.66
CA ALA A 201 11.60 5.11 15.65
C ALA A 201 12.52 3.92 15.94
N GLU A 202 12.57 3.48 17.19
CA GLU A 202 13.40 2.35 17.62
C GLU A 202 12.93 1.02 17.01
N ASP A 203 11.61 0.81 17.00
CA ASP A 203 10.97 -0.38 16.44
C ASP A 203 9.65 -0.03 15.75
N TRP A 204 9.07 -1.02 15.06
CA TRP A 204 7.84 -0.81 14.31
C TRP A 204 6.63 -0.54 15.22
N LYS A 205 6.68 -0.94 16.49
CA LYS A 205 5.61 -0.75 17.49
C LYS A 205 5.58 0.71 17.96
N ASN A 206 6.74 1.29 18.24
CA ASN A 206 6.90 2.71 18.54
C ASN A 206 6.52 3.56 17.33
N ALA A 207 6.91 3.13 16.12
CA ALA A 207 6.45 3.78 14.89
C ALA A 207 4.91 3.74 14.73
N GLU A 208 4.26 2.62 15.03
CA GLU A 208 2.78 2.52 15.01
C GLU A 208 2.14 3.53 15.98
N LYS A 209 2.69 3.68 17.19
CA LYS A 209 2.20 4.65 18.18
C LYS A 209 2.34 6.10 17.68
N LEU A 210 3.51 6.47 17.16
CA LEU A 210 3.76 7.80 16.61
C LEU A 210 2.81 8.14 15.46
N ILE A 211 2.58 7.19 14.55
CA ILE A 211 1.63 7.39 13.45
C ILE A 211 0.21 7.56 14.00
N LYS A 212 -0.17 6.77 15.03
CA LYS A 212 -1.51 6.85 15.63
C LYS A 212 -1.80 8.20 16.27
N GLU A 213 -0.81 8.85 16.86
CA GLU A 213 -0.96 10.20 17.42
C GLU A 213 -1.32 11.23 16.35
N LYS A 214 -0.72 11.12 15.16
CA LYS A 214 -0.98 12.03 14.02
C LYS A 214 -2.19 11.61 13.19
N ARG A 215 -2.53 10.32 13.17
CA ARG A 215 -3.65 9.72 12.42
C ARG A 215 -4.38 8.69 13.29
N PRO A 216 -5.35 9.09 14.13
CA PRO A 216 -5.99 8.22 15.13
C PRO A 216 -6.69 6.98 14.57
N TYR A 217 -7.16 7.04 13.32
CA TYR A 217 -7.96 5.99 12.67
C TYR A 217 -7.14 4.86 12.05
N ILE A 218 -5.82 4.81 12.26
CA ILE A 218 -5.04 3.67 11.78
C ILE A 218 -5.54 2.34 12.38
N ARG A 219 -5.51 1.30 11.56
CA ARG A 219 -6.03 -0.03 11.88
C ARG A 219 -5.17 -1.11 11.24
N MET A 220 -3.96 -1.29 11.77
CA MET A 220 -3.14 -2.44 11.43
C MET A 220 -3.75 -3.73 12.00
N ASN A 221 -3.76 -4.80 11.20
CA ASN A 221 -4.27 -6.10 11.58
C ASN A 221 -3.10 -7.04 11.90
N ALA A 222 -3.40 -8.29 12.27
CA ALA A 222 -2.37 -9.28 12.63
C ALA A 222 -1.41 -9.58 11.47
N LEU A 223 -1.87 -9.52 10.22
CA LEU A 223 -1.02 -9.76 9.04
C LEU A 223 0.01 -8.65 8.87
N HIS A 224 -0.39 -7.39 9.03
CA HIS A 224 0.54 -6.24 8.97
C HIS A 224 1.63 -6.36 10.04
N ARG A 225 1.25 -6.66 11.28
CA ARG A 225 2.19 -6.80 12.40
C ARG A 225 3.13 -7.99 12.21
N LYS A 226 2.63 -9.12 11.71
CA LYS A 226 3.45 -10.29 11.38
C LYS A 226 4.50 -9.97 10.30
N ALA A 227 4.09 -9.30 9.22
CA ALA A 227 5.02 -8.91 8.16
C ALA A 227 6.09 -7.93 8.65
N LEU A 228 5.73 -6.97 9.51
CA LEU A 228 6.67 -6.06 10.15
C LEU A 228 7.64 -6.77 11.09
N GLU A 229 7.16 -7.75 11.85
CA GLU A 229 7.99 -8.56 12.73
C GLU A 229 9.02 -9.35 11.92
N GLU A 230 8.59 -10.02 10.84
CA GLU A 230 9.48 -10.73 9.92
C GLU A 230 10.51 -9.79 9.26
N TRP A 231 10.05 -8.65 8.72
CA TRP A 231 10.92 -7.62 8.16
C TRP A 231 11.96 -7.10 9.15
N SER A 232 11.59 -6.91 10.42
CA SER A 232 12.49 -6.37 11.44
C SER A 232 13.59 -7.35 11.85
N LYS A 233 13.34 -8.66 11.80
CA LYS A 233 14.33 -9.70 12.13
C LYS A 233 15.51 -9.68 11.17
N ASP A 234 15.24 -9.47 9.87
CA ASP A 234 16.27 -9.40 8.82
C ASP A 234 17.21 -8.19 8.97
N ARG A 235 16.76 -7.14 9.68
CA ARG A 235 17.61 -5.99 10.04
C ARG A 235 18.46 -6.24 11.27
N LEU A 236 17.90 -6.88 12.30
CA LEU A 236 18.65 -7.18 13.53
C LEU A 236 19.79 -8.19 13.27
N SER A 237 19.68 -9.02 12.24
CA SER A 237 20.73 -9.94 11.79
C SER A 237 21.80 -9.30 10.89
N SER A 238 21.61 -8.06 10.43
CA SER A 238 22.64 -7.30 9.70
C SER A 238 23.51 -6.53 10.71
N PRO A 239 24.83 -6.80 10.82
CA PRO A 239 25.66 -6.13 11.81
C PRO A 239 25.64 -4.62 11.58
N LYS A 240 25.47 -3.84 12.66
CA LYS A 240 25.76 -2.40 12.68
C LYS A 240 27.08 -2.17 11.93
N ARG A 241 27.01 -1.50 10.78
CA ARG A 241 28.21 -1.10 10.04
C ARG A 241 28.99 -0.16 10.95
N ASN A 242 30.13 -0.64 11.44
CA ASN A 242 30.98 0.01 12.42
C ASN A 242 31.14 1.51 12.16
N GLU A 243 30.90 2.31 13.20
CA GLU A 243 31.48 3.64 13.34
C GLU A 243 33.00 3.51 13.15
N VAL A 244 33.51 3.96 12.00
CA VAL A 244 34.95 4.12 11.82
C VAL A 244 35.33 5.38 12.60
N GLY A 245 35.73 5.17 13.84
CA GLY A 245 36.47 6.15 14.61
C GLY A 245 37.80 6.42 13.91
N VAL A 246 37.91 7.58 13.26
CA VAL A 246 39.22 8.17 12.96
C VAL A 246 39.52 9.13 14.09
N SER A 247 40.09 8.60 15.16
CA SER A 247 40.83 9.39 16.14
C SER A 247 42.30 8.98 16.06
N SER A 248 43.09 9.95 15.61
CA SER A 248 44.45 10.26 16.06
C SER A 248 45.43 9.10 16.23
N VAL A 249 46.36 8.96 15.28
CA VAL A 249 47.74 8.59 15.62
C VAL A 249 48.65 9.75 15.25
N ILE A 250 49.26 10.26 16.31
CA ILE A 250 50.15 11.41 16.40
C ILE A 250 51.53 11.09 15.78
N LEU A 251 52.16 12.14 15.24
CA LEU A 251 53.58 12.28 14.94
C LEU A 251 54.52 11.46 15.86
N SER A 252 55.59 10.89 15.29
CA SER A 252 56.96 11.37 15.57
C SER A 252 58.05 10.55 14.88
N SER A 253 59.06 11.29 14.41
CA SER A 253 60.46 10.92 14.13
C SER A 253 60.69 9.79 13.09
N ALA A 254 61.51 9.95 12.06
CA ALA A 254 62.89 10.37 12.15
C ALA A 254 63.48 10.62 10.75
N ASN A 255 64.30 11.65 10.71
CA ASN A 255 65.40 11.96 9.81
C ASN A 255 66.18 10.72 9.31
N ASP A 256 66.43 10.59 7.99
CA ASP A 256 67.77 10.28 7.46
C ASP A 256 67.84 10.29 5.92
N ARG A 257 68.68 11.20 5.40
CA ARG A 257 69.65 11.06 4.29
C ARG A 257 69.27 10.23 3.04
N SER A 258 69.13 10.93 1.90
CA SER A 258 70.14 11.01 0.81
C SER A 258 69.57 11.78 -0.37
#